data_AF-A0AAD7D609-F1
#
_entry.id   AF-A0AAD7D609-F1
#
_cell.length_a   1.000
_cell.length_b   1.000
_cell.length_c   1.000
_cell.angle_alpha   90.00
_cell.angle_beta   90.00
_cell.angle_gamma   90.00
#
_symmetry.space_group_name_H-M   'P 1'
#
loop_
_entity.id
_entity.type
_entity.pdbx_description
1 polymer ?
#
loop_
_entity_poly.entity_id
_entity_poly.type
_entity_poly.pdbx_seq_one_letter_code
_entity_poly.pdbx_strand_id
1 'polypeptide(L)'
;PVLTLPHEITSEIFIHCLPPSPVFSAQFPDGPNALEAPLLLLQICKKWSSIAISTPDLWVYLRVNVGRRPPSPQLEKFIEDWFHRAGSRPLSLSV
;
A
#
# COMPACT_ATOMS: atom_id res chain seq x y z
N PRO A 1 -2.59 -15.32 -19.06
CA PRO A 1 -1.95 -15.02 -17.75
C PRO A 1 -2.51 -13.70 -17.20
N VAL A 2 -2.53 -13.43 -15.88
CA VAL A 2 -3.25 -12.25 -15.33
C VAL A 2 -2.85 -10.91 -15.95
N LEU A 3 -1.62 -10.80 -16.46
CA LEU A 3 -1.10 -9.61 -17.15
C LEU A 3 -1.60 -9.41 -18.60
N THR A 4 -2.42 -10.30 -19.13
CA THR A 4 -3.12 -10.10 -20.42
C THR A 4 -4.50 -9.47 -20.22
N LEU A 5 -4.94 -9.29 -18.98
CA LEU A 5 -6.15 -8.57 -18.66
C LEU A 5 -5.95 -7.06 -18.89
N PRO A 6 -7.03 -6.31 -19.13
CA PRO A 6 -7.00 -4.85 -19.07
C PRO A 6 -6.47 -4.34 -17.73
N HIS A 7 -5.97 -3.10 -17.74
CA HIS A 7 -5.40 -2.48 -16.54
C HIS A 7 -6.47 -2.39 -15.44
N GLU A 8 -7.67 -1.97 -15.81
CA GLU A 8 -8.81 -1.76 -14.91
C GLU A 8 -9.16 -3.03 -14.14
N ILE A 9 -9.20 -4.17 -14.84
CA ILE A 9 -9.50 -5.48 -14.23
C ILE A 9 -8.36 -5.91 -13.31
N THR A 10 -7.11 -5.65 -13.70
CA THR A 10 -5.96 -5.99 -12.86
C THR A 10 -5.92 -5.17 -11.58
N SER A 11 -6.21 -3.87 -11.68
CA SER A 11 -6.32 -2.97 -10.53
C SER A 11 -7.44 -3.38 -9.58
N GLU A 12 -8.61 -3.76 -10.11
CA GLU A 12 -9.72 -4.25 -9.28
C GLU A 12 -9.35 -5.53 -8.51
N ILE A 13 -8.67 -6.46 -9.18
CA ILE A 13 -8.14 -7.67 -8.53
C ILE A 13 -7.18 -7.28 -7.38
N PHE A 14 -6.30 -6.31 -7.62
CA PHE A 14 -5.35 -5.86 -6.59
C PHE A 14 -6.04 -5.21 -5.39
N ILE A 15 -7.10 -4.44 -5.61
CA ILE A 15 -7.91 -3.84 -4.54
C ILE A 15 -8.54 -4.95 -3.69
N HIS A 16 -9.03 -6.02 -4.31
CA HIS A 16 -9.53 -7.19 -3.60
C HIS A 16 -8.46 -8.03 -2.89
N CYS A 17 -7.17 -7.79 -3.15
CA CYS A 17 -6.07 -8.40 -2.39
C CYS A 17 -5.73 -7.62 -1.11
N LEU A 18 -6.33 -6.45 -0.88
CA LEU A 18 -6.11 -5.69 0.35
C LEU A 18 -6.57 -6.49 1.58
N PRO A 19 -5.87 -6.37 2.71
CA PRO A 19 -6.28 -7.04 3.94
C PRO A 19 -7.70 -6.62 4.36
N PRO A 20 -8.52 -7.54 4.92
CA PRO A 20 -9.92 -7.26 5.30
C PRO A 20 -10.07 -6.10 6.30
N SER A 21 -9.05 -5.90 7.12
CA SER A 21 -8.87 -4.69 7.90
C SER A 21 -7.46 -4.15 7.65
N PRO A 22 -7.31 -3.08 6.85
CA PRO A 22 -6.01 -2.45 6.64
C PRO A 22 -5.47 -1.77 7.91
N VAL A 23 -6.32 -1.67 8.94
CA VAL A 23 -5.96 -1.21 10.29
C VAL A 23 -5.55 -2.38 11.19
N PHE A 24 -5.85 -3.62 10.85
CA PHE A 24 -5.53 -4.78 11.70
C PHE A 24 -4.93 -5.91 10.87
N SER A 25 -3.67 -5.75 10.46
CA SER A 25 -2.86 -6.89 10.02
C SER A 25 -2.63 -7.79 11.24
N ALA A 26 -3.35 -8.91 11.30
CA ALA A 26 -3.29 -9.85 12.43
C ALA A 26 -1.86 -10.40 12.66
N GLN A 27 -1.00 -10.33 11.65
CA GLN A 27 0.38 -10.82 11.70
C GLN A 27 1.41 -9.74 12.09
N PHE A 28 1.13 -8.45 11.93
CA PHE A 28 2.11 -7.37 12.13
C PHE A 28 1.48 -6.11 12.73
N PRO A 29 1.32 -6.04 14.07
CA PRO A 29 0.66 -4.91 14.72
C PRO A 29 1.38 -3.57 14.52
N ASP A 30 2.67 -3.59 14.20
CA ASP A 30 3.56 -2.41 14.20
C ASP A 30 3.64 -1.63 12.88
N GLY A 31 2.87 -1.97 11.86
CA GLY A 31 2.85 -1.17 10.62
C GLY A 31 2.56 -1.93 9.34
N PRO A 32 2.88 -1.35 8.17
CA PRO A 32 2.62 -1.95 6.87
C PRO A 32 3.58 -3.12 6.63
N ASN A 33 3.02 -4.28 6.28
CA ASN A 33 3.75 -5.52 6.05
C ASN A 33 4.16 -5.64 4.56
N ALA A 34 5.44 -5.88 4.29
CA ALA A 34 5.94 -6.09 2.92
C ALA A 34 5.34 -7.34 2.25
N LEU A 35 4.85 -8.30 3.03
CA LEU A 35 4.21 -9.52 2.56
C LEU A 35 2.69 -9.39 2.36
N GLU A 36 2.13 -8.20 2.57
CA GLU A 36 0.71 -7.91 2.35
C GLU A 36 0.53 -6.84 1.27
N ALA A 37 -0.64 -6.83 0.62
CA ALA A 37 -1.00 -5.74 -0.27
C ALA A 37 -1.15 -4.43 0.54
N PRO A 38 -0.75 -3.28 -0.03
CA PRO A 38 -0.32 -3.10 -1.41
C PRO A 38 1.17 -3.39 -1.68
N LEU A 39 2.00 -3.55 -0.64
CA LEU A 39 3.46 -3.65 -0.79
C LEU A 39 3.92 -4.93 -1.49
N LEU A 40 3.26 -6.06 -1.23
CA LEU A 40 3.54 -7.34 -1.89
C LEU A 40 3.44 -7.21 -3.41
N LEU A 41 2.45 -6.47 -3.91
CA LEU A 41 2.18 -6.28 -5.33
C LEU A 41 3.33 -5.55 -6.04
N LEU A 42 4.10 -4.73 -5.31
CA LEU A 42 5.29 -4.06 -5.83
C LEU A 42 6.46 -5.01 -6.10
N GLN A 43 6.48 -6.18 -5.46
CA GLN A 43 7.62 -7.09 -5.45
C GLN A 43 7.52 -8.22 -6.48
N ILE A 44 6.34 -8.44 -7.07
CA ILE A 44 6.10 -9.59 -7.96
C ILE A 44 6.81 -9.42 -9.32
N CYS A 45 6.52 -8.34 -10.04
CA CYS A 45 7.23 -7.99 -11.27
C CYS A 45 7.05 -6.51 -11.62
N LYS A 46 7.85 -6.01 -12.57
CA LYS A 46 7.81 -4.59 -13.00
C LYS A 46 6.41 -4.13 -13.44
N LYS A 47 5.66 -4.98 -14.15
CA LYS A 47 4.31 -4.63 -14.63
C LYS A 47 3.32 -4.51 -13.48
N TRP A 48 3.35 -5.42 -12.50
CA TRP A 48 2.50 -5.33 -11.30
C TRP A 48 2.84 -4.10 -10.47
N SER A 49 4.14 -3.84 -10.28
CA SER A 49 4.61 -2.64 -9.58
C SER A 49 4.07 -1.36 -10.22
N SER A 50 4.16 -1.24 -11.54
CA SER A 50 3.61 -0.09 -12.29
C SER A 50 2.10 0.08 -12.11
N ILE A 51 1.34 -1.02 -12.18
CA ILE A 51 -0.13 -1.00 -12.00
C ILE A 51 -0.47 -0.60 -10.56
N ALA A 52 0.17 -1.23 -9.57
CA ALA A 52 -0.10 -0.96 -8.16
C ALA A 52 0.25 0.49 -7.78
N ILE A 53 1.38 1.03 -8.24
CA ILE A 53 1.77 2.44 -8.02
C ILE A 53 0.75 3.40 -8.65
N SER A 54 0.21 3.07 -9.83
CA SER A 54 -0.74 3.92 -10.56
C SER A 54 -2.21 3.70 -10.15
N THR A 55 -2.49 2.90 -9.12
CA THR A 55 -3.84 2.63 -8.61
C THR A 55 -4.00 3.28 -7.23
N PRO A 56 -4.52 4.52 -7.12
CA PRO A 56 -4.58 5.26 -5.86
C PRO A 56 -5.36 4.59 -4.74
N ASP A 57 -6.39 3.81 -5.09
CA ASP A 57 -7.26 3.12 -4.14
C ASP A 57 -6.54 2.05 -3.30
N LEU A 58 -5.35 1.60 -3.74
CA LEU A 58 -4.49 0.72 -2.97
C LEU A 58 -3.76 1.41 -1.81
N TRP A 59 -3.68 2.75 -1.83
CA TRP A 59 -2.84 3.55 -0.94
C TRP A 59 -3.66 4.39 0.05
N VAL A 60 -4.99 4.21 0.13
CA VAL A 60 -5.88 5.06 0.95
C VAL A 60 -5.84 4.73 2.45
N TYR A 61 -5.15 3.67 2.85
CA TYR A 61 -4.94 3.30 4.25
C TYR A 61 -3.45 3.23 4.57
N LEU A 62 -3.04 3.85 5.67
CA LEU A 62 -1.68 3.74 6.18
C LEU A 62 -1.68 3.63 7.70
N ARG A 63 -1.08 2.55 8.22
CA ARG A 63 -0.72 2.44 9.64
C ARG A 63 0.78 2.65 9.79
N VAL A 64 1.19 3.49 10.72
CA VAL A 64 2.60 3.74 11.04
C VAL A 64 2.82 3.74 12.55
N ASN A 65 3.68 2.87 13.06
CA ASN A 65 4.09 2.93 14.46
C ASN A 65 5.15 4.02 14.63
N VAL A 66 4.74 5.17 15.16
CA VAL A 66 5.66 6.25 15.53
C VAL A 66 5.97 6.08 17.02
N GLY A 67 7.09 5.42 17.30
CA GLY A 67 7.58 5.28 18.67
C GLY A 67 7.96 6.64 19.30
N ARG A 68 8.57 6.61 20.48
CA ARG A 68 8.96 7.85 21.20
C ARG A 68 10.12 8.64 20.57
N ARG A 69 10.71 8.15 19.47
CA ARG A 69 11.84 8.78 18.78
C ARG A 69 11.33 9.51 17.54
N PRO A 70 12.00 10.59 17.11
CA PRO A 70 11.67 11.22 15.84
C PRO A 70 11.74 10.18 14.70
N PRO A 71 10.85 10.28 13.71
CA PRO A 71 10.86 9.38 12.56
C PRO A 71 12.20 9.48 11.83
N SER A 72 12.67 8.36 11.29
CA SER A 72 13.86 8.37 10.46
C SER A 72 13.56 9.02 9.10
N PRO A 73 14.55 9.62 8.42
CA PRO A 73 14.34 10.17 7.07
C PRO A 73 13.78 9.14 6.07
N GLN A 74 14.07 7.85 6.28
CA GLN A 74 13.51 6.77 5.46
C GLN A 74 12.01 6.56 5.72
N LEU A 75 11.57 6.68 6.98
CA LEU A 75 10.16 6.59 7.33
C LEU A 75 9.38 7.80 6.81
N GLU A 76 9.95 9.00 6.93
CA GLU A 76 9.37 10.23 6.36
C GLU A 76 9.16 10.08 4.85
N LYS A 77 10.20 9.70 4.12
CA LYS A 77 10.11 9.46 2.68
C LYS A 77 9.09 8.38 2.33
N PHE A 78 9.01 7.30 3.12
CA PHE A 78 8.03 6.24 2.89
C PHE A 78 6.60 6.76 3.03
N ILE A 79 6.32 7.58 4.05
CA ILE A 79 5.01 8.20 4.26
C ILE A 79 4.69 9.16 3.11
N GLU A 80 5.65 9.98 2.69
CA GLU A 80 5.50 10.90 1.55
C GLU A 80 5.18 10.15 0.25
N ASP A 81 5.94 9.10 -0.07
CA ASP A 81 5.71 8.26 -1.24
C ASP A 81 4.32 7.61 -1.19
N TRP A 82 3.87 7.19 0.00
CA TRP A 82 2.53 6.62 0.20
C TRP A 82 1.44 7.65 -0.08
N PHE A 83 1.57 8.86 0.47
CA PHE A 83 0.61 9.94 0.26
C PHE A 83 0.58 10.39 -1.20
N HIS A 84 1.73 10.46 -1.86
CA HIS A 84 1.81 10.77 -3.28
C HIS A 84 1.02 9.77 -4.13
N ARG A 85 1.12 8.47 -3.81
CA ARG A 85 0.41 7.41 -4.55
C ARG A 85 -1.10 7.40 -4.30
N ALA A 86 -1.55 7.78 -3.11
CA ALA A 86 -2.97 7.94 -2.81
C ALA A 86 -3.64 9.09 -3.61
N GLY A 87 -2.83 10.01 -4.15
CA GLY A 87 -3.32 11.11 -4.98
C GLY A 87 -4.27 12.01 -4.20
N SER A 88 -5.45 12.27 -4.76
CA SER A 88 -6.48 13.11 -4.15
C SER A 88 -7.50 12.33 -3.30
N ARG A 89 -7.29 11.03 -3.07
CA ARG A 89 -8.20 10.21 -2.27
C ARG A 89 -8.09 10.54 -0.78
N PRO A 90 -9.19 10.47 -0.01
CA PRO A 90 -9.13 10.63 1.44
C PRO A 90 -8.33 9.49 2.07
N LEU A 91 -7.27 9.85 2.81
CA LEU A 91 -6.40 8.92 3.52
C LEU A 91 -6.94 8.63 4.93
N SER A 92 -6.98 7.36 5.29
CA SER A 92 -7.24 6.91 6.66
C SER A 92 -5.94 6.51 7.32
N LEU A 93 -5.61 7.17 8.44
CA LEU A 93 -4.35 7.01 9.16
C LEU A 93 -4.57 6.39 10.53
N SER A 94 -3.73 5.42 10.89
CA SER A 94 -3.61 4.86 12.24
C SER A 94 -2.18 5.01 12.71
N VAL A 95 -1.99 5.55 13.92
CA VAL A 95 -0.69 5.66 14.60
C VAL A 95 -0.63 4.68 15.75
#